data_AF-A0A3M2GUK8-F1
#
_entry.id   AF-A0A3M2GUK8-F1
#
_cell.length_a   1.000
_cell.length_b   1.000
_cell.length_c   1.000
_cell.angle_alpha   90.00
_cell.angle_beta   90.00
_cell.angle_gamma   90.00
#
_symmetry.space_group_name_H-M   'P 1'
#
loop_
_entity.id
_entity.type
_entity.pdbx_description
1 polymer ?
#
loop_
_entity_poly.entity_id
_entity_poly.type
_entity_poly.pdbx_seq_one_letter_code
_entity_poly.pdbx_strand_id
1 'polypeptide(L)'
;MLEQIIDNIIQKIRKEVIQPGMKDVPLNYLLTRNIPDSVKHFFDQEVELWLREEAEKFTSGDRFNYEIPEVQVLIDKIFDILKQTATFHIHQFNRLLERAIKLQANYLIRPHQTLTQFLFKDSFVITTIEVYDMLKYFDKFQYYKDALTDYFNLKYLREISQTQFEELIKGIDIQVFSRNPIDTALQTIKTINEFLDEGRTTSSDKIETRILSMIFRDRNLTEFAELVERELTDGHQELSLSELEQILRTGKSLRQVQEEQRAEVSVIDQLADIEAARPEVEVETIAVPEEIEPPAPEEPEEEEEEEEEEEETYADTAYEKEADTATQITAAEHLAQVVSEKMKGDHLEDLRKLITPKQRKRFIKKIFRKQEQRYEEFIDLLNNTPTWKSATNLIDNFFYQEGINPYSKEALEFSDLAYNRYFPKDISVNKGEEFRY
;
A
#
# COMPACT_ATOMS: atom_id res chain seq x y z
N MET A 1 26.22 2.48 -4.56
CA MET A 1 25.73 2.46 -5.97
C MET A 1 24.44 3.24 -6.18
N LEU A 2 23.47 3.23 -5.25
CA LEU A 2 22.14 3.83 -5.45
C LEU A 2 22.14 5.32 -5.88
N GLU A 3 22.94 6.17 -5.23
CA GLU A 3 23.02 7.61 -5.60
C GLU A 3 23.49 7.80 -7.05
N GLN A 4 24.47 7.00 -7.48
CA GLN A 4 24.97 7.04 -8.85
C GLN A 4 23.92 6.55 -9.86
N ILE A 5 23.13 5.53 -9.51
CA ILE A 5 22.00 5.07 -10.34
C ILE A 5 20.96 6.18 -10.49
N ILE A 6 20.58 6.83 -9.39
CA ILE A 6 19.65 7.96 -9.38
C ILE A 6 20.16 9.09 -10.27
N ASP A 7 21.43 9.48 -10.13
CA ASP A 7 22.03 10.53 -10.94
C ASP A 7 22.04 10.15 -12.43
N ASN A 8 22.34 8.90 -12.76
CA ASN A 8 22.30 8.41 -14.15
C ASN A 8 20.90 8.50 -14.75
N ILE A 9 19.86 8.10 -14.01
CA ILE A 9 18.45 8.20 -14.45
C ILE A 9 18.09 9.67 -14.71
N ILE A 10 18.43 10.56 -13.76
CA ILE A 10 18.17 12.00 -13.89
C ILE A 10 18.86 12.56 -15.14
N GLN A 11 20.13 12.22 -15.38
CA GLN A 11 20.86 12.71 -16.55
C GLN A 11 20.31 12.14 -17.87
N LYS A 12 19.89 10.88 -17.89
CA LYS A 12 19.24 10.25 -19.04
C LYS A 12 17.94 10.97 -19.40
N ILE A 13 17.08 11.21 -18.41
CA ILE A 13 15.81 11.93 -18.62
C ILE A 13 16.06 13.38 -19.04
N ARG A 14 17.03 14.08 -18.43
CA ARG A 14 17.38 15.46 -18.83
C ARG A 14 17.79 15.53 -20.30
N LYS A 15 18.60 14.58 -20.77
CA LYS A 15 19.03 14.52 -22.18
C LYS A 15 17.88 14.23 -23.13
N GLU A 16 16.93 13.40 -22.72
CA GLU A 16 15.74 13.06 -23.52
C GLU A 16 14.74 14.22 -23.63
N VAL A 17 14.56 14.97 -22.53
CA VAL A 17 13.52 15.99 -22.43
C VAL A 17 14.01 17.37 -22.87
N ILE A 18 15.21 17.78 -22.43
CA ILE A 18 15.69 19.17 -22.57
C ILE A 18 16.37 19.37 -23.93
N GLN A 19 15.80 20.27 -24.74
CA GLN A 19 16.38 20.68 -26.02
C GLN A 19 17.21 21.98 -25.88
N PRO A 20 18.20 22.22 -26.76
CA PRO A 20 18.96 23.47 -26.77
C PRO A 20 18.05 24.70 -26.91
N GLY A 21 18.17 25.65 -25.98
CA GLY A 21 17.38 26.90 -25.98
C GLY A 21 15.99 26.80 -25.34
N MET A 22 15.60 25.62 -24.85
CA MET A 22 14.34 25.42 -24.12
C MET A 22 14.38 26.13 -22.75
N LYS A 23 13.38 26.99 -22.48
CA LYS A 23 13.22 27.69 -21.19
C LYS A 23 12.18 27.04 -20.29
N ASP A 24 11.11 26.56 -20.90
CA ASP A 24 9.97 25.95 -20.24
C ASP A 24 9.67 24.60 -20.89
N VAL A 25 9.29 23.62 -20.07
CA VAL A 25 8.92 22.27 -20.48
C VAL A 25 7.41 22.13 -20.33
N PRO A 26 6.62 22.02 -21.41
CA PRO A 26 5.18 21.77 -21.31
C PRO A 26 4.87 20.37 -20.77
N LEU A 27 3.82 20.23 -19.94
CA LEU A 27 3.39 18.92 -19.42
C LEU A 27 3.06 17.96 -20.56
N ASN A 28 2.21 18.38 -21.52
CA ASN A 28 1.84 17.54 -22.66
C ASN A 28 3.06 17.08 -23.49
N TYR A 29 4.07 17.94 -23.63
CA TYR A 29 5.32 17.55 -24.28
C TYR A 29 6.04 16.45 -23.48
N LEU A 30 6.13 16.60 -22.16
CA LEU A 30 6.75 15.62 -21.26
C LEU A 30 6.04 14.26 -21.30
N LEU A 31 4.70 14.24 -21.31
CA LEU A 31 3.90 13.00 -21.38
C LEU A 31 4.15 12.20 -22.67
N THR A 32 4.51 12.87 -23.77
CA THR A 32 4.85 12.21 -25.05
C THR A 32 6.28 11.67 -25.13
N ARG A 33 7.16 12.00 -24.17
CA ARG A 33 8.56 11.56 -24.22
C ARG A 33 8.71 10.12 -23.78
N ASN A 34 9.77 9.46 -24.28
CA ASN A 34 10.14 8.12 -23.87
C ASN A 34 10.91 8.15 -22.54
N ILE A 35 10.21 8.52 -21.48
CA ILE A 35 10.71 8.55 -20.10
C ILE A 35 9.82 7.65 -19.22
N PRO A 36 10.29 7.23 -18.03
CA PRO A 36 9.53 6.34 -17.16
C PRO A 36 8.15 6.91 -16.81
N ASP A 37 7.13 6.05 -16.79
CA ASP A 37 5.76 6.48 -16.53
C ASP A 37 5.56 7.01 -15.10
N SER A 38 6.33 6.50 -14.13
CA SER A 38 6.38 7.04 -12.77
C SER A 38 6.76 8.52 -12.74
N VAL A 39 7.66 8.95 -13.64
CA VAL A 39 8.09 10.35 -13.75
C VAL A 39 6.99 11.18 -14.40
N LYS A 40 6.40 10.69 -15.50
CA LYS A 40 5.26 11.35 -16.15
C LYS A 40 4.12 11.57 -15.16
N HIS A 41 3.77 10.52 -14.42
CA HIS A 41 2.74 10.53 -13.40
C HIS A 41 3.05 11.52 -12.29
N PHE A 42 4.29 11.55 -11.78
CA PHE A 42 4.70 12.54 -10.78
C PHE A 42 4.49 13.99 -11.26
N PHE A 43 4.89 14.30 -12.49
CA PHE A 43 4.69 15.65 -13.05
C PHE A 43 3.22 15.98 -13.28
N ASP A 44 2.40 15.01 -13.69
CA ASP A 44 0.94 15.17 -13.78
C ASP A 44 0.34 15.49 -12.40
N GLN A 45 0.74 14.75 -11.35
CA GLN A 45 0.26 14.99 -9.98
C GLN A 45 0.70 16.36 -9.43
N GLU A 46 1.88 16.86 -9.79
CA GLU A 46 2.28 18.23 -9.41
C GLU A 46 1.40 19.30 -10.07
N VAL A 47 0.94 19.08 -11.31
CA VAL A 47 -0.01 20.00 -11.96
C VAL A 47 -1.40 19.89 -11.34
N GLU A 48 -1.87 18.69 -11.04
CA GLU A 48 -3.13 18.48 -10.30
C GLU A 48 -3.12 19.21 -8.95
N LEU A 49 -1.99 19.19 -8.24
CA LEU A 49 -1.83 19.94 -7.00
C LEU A 49 -1.98 21.45 -7.24
N TRP A 50 -1.33 22.01 -8.27
CA TRP A 50 -1.47 23.44 -8.59
C TRP A 50 -2.90 23.82 -8.97
N LEU A 51 -3.58 22.97 -9.74
CA LEU A 51 -4.98 23.19 -10.11
C LEU A 51 -5.89 23.21 -8.89
N ARG A 52 -5.63 22.33 -7.90
CA ARG A 52 -6.35 22.33 -6.63
C ARG A 52 -6.10 23.60 -5.81
N GLU A 53 -4.84 24.03 -5.70
CA GLU A 53 -4.49 25.29 -5.04
C GLU A 53 -5.17 26.50 -5.70
N GLU A 54 -5.34 26.48 -7.03
CA GLU A 54 -6.15 27.48 -7.75
C GLU A 54 -7.66 27.30 -7.48
N ALA A 55 -8.17 26.07 -7.45
CA ALA A 55 -9.58 25.77 -7.16
C ALA A 55 -10.02 26.29 -5.79
N GLU A 56 -9.17 26.17 -4.77
CA GLU A 56 -9.44 26.69 -3.42
C GLU A 56 -9.73 28.20 -3.41
N LYS A 57 -9.16 28.97 -4.35
CA LYS A 57 -9.41 30.42 -4.45
C LYS A 57 -10.82 30.74 -4.90
N PHE A 58 -11.46 29.86 -5.67
CA PHE A 58 -12.86 30.01 -6.04
C PHE A 58 -13.76 29.70 -4.84
N THR A 59 -13.45 28.65 -4.06
CA THR A 59 -14.27 28.25 -2.91
C THR A 59 -14.15 29.20 -1.71
N SER A 60 -13.04 29.95 -1.61
CA SER A 60 -12.72 30.78 -0.43
C SER A 60 -13.34 32.19 -0.43
N GLY A 61 -14.06 32.59 -1.49
CA GLY A 61 -14.51 33.97 -1.66
C GLY A 61 -15.99 34.22 -1.34
N ASP A 62 -16.30 34.93 -0.26
CA ASP A 62 -17.68 35.31 0.14
C ASP A 62 -18.42 36.24 -0.86
N ARG A 63 -17.74 36.74 -1.90
CA ARG A 63 -18.27 37.78 -2.80
C ARG A 63 -19.03 37.23 -4.00
N PHE A 64 -18.78 35.99 -4.39
CA PHE A 64 -19.33 35.39 -5.60
C PHE A 64 -19.87 33.99 -5.28
N ASN A 65 -21.00 33.63 -5.89
CA ASN A 65 -21.54 32.28 -5.77
C ASN A 65 -20.98 31.42 -6.90
N TYR A 66 -19.95 30.64 -6.60
CA TYR A 66 -19.35 29.72 -7.55
C TYR A 66 -20.09 28.39 -7.63
N GLU A 67 -21.05 28.09 -6.74
CA GLU A 67 -21.83 26.84 -6.76
C GLU A 67 -22.87 26.79 -7.89
N ILE A 68 -23.04 27.88 -8.64
CA ILE A 68 -23.94 27.92 -9.80
C ILE A 68 -23.42 26.94 -10.87
N PRO A 69 -24.24 25.98 -11.36
CA PRO A 69 -23.80 24.97 -12.32
C PRO A 69 -23.14 25.53 -13.59
N GLU A 70 -23.67 26.63 -14.12
CA GLU A 70 -23.11 27.33 -15.30
C GLU A 70 -21.69 27.86 -15.05
N VAL A 71 -21.43 28.32 -13.82
CA VAL A 71 -20.11 28.82 -13.40
C VAL A 71 -19.15 27.64 -13.20
N GLN A 72 -19.59 26.55 -12.56
CA GLN A 72 -18.79 25.33 -12.39
C GLN A 72 -18.33 24.76 -13.74
N VAL A 73 -19.22 24.63 -14.72
CA VAL A 73 -18.86 24.15 -16.06
C VAL A 73 -17.80 25.03 -16.72
N LEU A 74 -17.83 26.35 -16.49
CA LEU A 74 -16.81 27.25 -17.02
C LEU A 74 -15.49 27.15 -16.25
N ILE A 75 -15.55 26.96 -14.94
CA ILE A 75 -14.37 26.72 -14.10
C ILE A 75 -13.68 25.42 -14.49
N ASP A 76 -14.43 24.33 -14.68
CA ASP A 76 -13.90 23.04 -15.13
C ASP A 76 -13.20 23.19 -16.47
N LYS A 77 -13.82 23.88 -17.44
CA LYS A 77 -13.19 24.19 -18.74
C LYS A 77 -11.93 25.02 -18.60
N ILE A 78 -11.88 25.96 -17.65
CA ILE A 78 -10.66 26.73 -17.37
C ILE A 78 -9.57 25.78 -16.86
N PHE A 79 -9.87 24.90 -15.91
CA PHE A 79 -8.90 23.95 -15.37
C PHE A 79 -8.42 22.94 -16.40
N ASP A 80 -9.28 22.45 -17.29
CA ASP A 80 -8.89 21.60 -18.41
C ASP A 80 -7.86 22.29 -19.31
N ILE A 81 -8.10 23.56 -19.66
CA ILE A 81 -7.18 24.36 -20.47
C ILE A 81 -5.88 24.62 -19.70
N LEU A 82 -5.96 24.94 -18.40
CA LEU A 82 -4.77 25.15 -17.56
C LEU A 82 -3.92 23.89 -17.47
N LYS A 83 -4.53 22.70 -17.30
CA LYS A 83 -3.81 21.42 -17.31
C LYS A 83 -3.09 21.20 -18.64
N GLN A 84 -3.78 21.41 -19.76
CA GLN A 84 -3.22 21.23 -21.10
C GLN A 84 -2.11 22.23 -21.46
N THR A 85 -2.13 23.41 -20.84
CA THR A 85 -1.16 24.49 -21.10
C THR A 85 -0.11 24.62 -20.01
N ALA A 86 -0.11 23.74 -19.00
CA ALA A 86 0.83 23.76 -17.90
C ALA A 86 2.28 23.61 -18.40
N THR A 87 3.16 24.46 -17.87
CA THR A 87 4.58 24.47 -18.21
C THR A 87 5.45 24.57 -16.98
N PHE A 88 6.60 23.90 -17.00
CA PHE A 88 7.60 23.94 -15.96
C PHE A 88 8.81 24.75 -16.41
N HIS A 89 9.17 25.81 -15.69
CA HIS A 89 10.45 26.49 -15.95
C HIS A 89 11.61 25.51 -15.77
N ILE A 90 12.67 25.61 -16.58
CA ILE A 90 13.78 24.62 -16.63
C ILE A 90 14.38 24.31 -15.25
N HIS A 91 14.53 25.31 -14.39
CA HIS A 91 15.03 25.12 -13.02
C HIS A 91 14.04 24.36 -12.13
N GLN A 92 12.74 24.65 -12.26
CA GLN A 92 11.69 23.94 -11.54
C GLN A 92 11.57 22.50 -12.03
N PHE A 93 11.58 22.29 -13.35
CA PHE A 93 11.61 20.96 -13.96
C PHE A 93 12.76 20.11 -13.38
N ASN A 94 13.99 20.65 -13.38
CA ASN A 94 15.14 19.91 -12.88
C ASN A 94 15.03 19.55 -11.40
N ARG A 95 14.45 20.44 -10.58
CA ARG A 95 14.22 20.20 -9.14
C ARG A 95 13.13 19.16 -8.92
N LEU A 96 12.02 19.24 -9.65
CA LEU A 96 10.92 18.28 -9.57
C LEU A 96 11.35 16.90 -10.06
N LEU A 97 12.13 16.84 -11.14
CA LEU A 97 12.69 15.58 -11.64
C LEU A 97 13.57 14.90 -10.59
N GLU A 98 14.47 15.65 -9.94
CA GLU A 98 15.30 15.11 -8.87
C GLU A 98 14.46 14.62 -7.68
N ARG A 99 13.42 15.38 -7.30
CA ARG A 99 12.47 14.97 -6.26
C ARG A 99 11.72 13.70 -6.66
N ALA A 100 11.24 13.60 -7.90
CA ALA A 100 10.49 12.46 -8.41
C ALA A 100 11.31 11.16 -8.33
N ILE A 101 12.52 11.17 -8.90
CA ILE A 101 13.39 9.97 -8.92
C ILE A 101 13.82 9.57 -7.51
N LYS A 102 14.17 10.54 -6.65
CA LYS A 102 14.53 10.24 -5.25
C LYS A 102 13.33 9.71 -4.47
N LEU A 103 12.15 10.28 -4.66
CA LEU A 103 10.93 9.81 -4.01
C LEU A 103 10.61 8.38 -4.43
N GLN A 104 10.67 8.10 -5.73
CA GLN A 104 10.45 6.75 -6.27
C GLN A 104 11.48 5.75 -5.75
N ALA A 105 12.77 6.07 -5.79
CA ALA A 105 13.83 5.20 -5.28
C ALA A 105 13.64 4.91 -3.78
N ASN A 106 13.35 5.94 -2.98
CA ASN A 106 13.09 5.77 -1.56
C ASN A 106 11.85 4.93 -1.30
N TYR A 107 10.76 5.16 -2.04
CA TYR A 107 9.53 4.40 -1.90
C TYR A 107 9.70 2.93 -2.26
N LEU A 108 10.44 2.64 -3.34
CA LEU A 108 10.71 1.27 -3.77
C LEU A 108 11.50 0.49 -2.71
N ILE A 109 12.55 1.10 -2.18
CA ILE A 109 13.46 0.46 -1.24
C ILE A 109 12.89 0.45 0.17
N ARG A 110 12.31 1.57 0.64
CA ARG A 110 11.81 1.78 1.99
C ARG A 110 10.40 2.40 1.98
N PRO A 111 9.37 1.67 1.52
CA PRO A 111 8.01 2.19 1.41
C PRO A 111 7.43 2.66 2.75
N HIS A 112 7.63 1.93 3.85
CA HIS A 112 7.09 2.29 5.16
C HIS A 112 7.68 3.61 5.63
N GLN A 113 9.01 3.71 5.65
CA GLN A 113 9.68 4.95 6.02
C GLN A 113 9.27 6.10 5.08
N THR A 114 9.22 5.85 3.77
CA THR A 114 8.92 6.89 2.78
C THR A 114 7.50 7.41 2.91
N LEU A 115 6.51 6.53 2.99
CA LEU A 115 5.11 6.92 3.14
C LEU A 115 4.90 7.69 4.44
N THR A 116 5.42 7.18 5.57
CA THR A 116 5.31 7.86 6.85
C THR A 116 5.96 9.26 6.81
N GLN A 117 7.19 9.38 6.31
CA GLN A 117 7.88 10.68 6.24
C GLN A 117 7.24 11.65 5.26
N PHE A 118 6.69 11.14 4.16
CA PHE A 118 6.06 11.95 3.13
C PHE A 118 4.72 12.51 3.60
N LEU A 119 3.94 11.70 4.31
CA LEU A 119 2.60 12.05 4.80
C LEU A 119 2.63 12.90 6.08
N PHE A 120 3.51 12.58 7.03
CA PHE A 120 3.51 13.19 8.38
C PHE A 120 4.63 14.21 8.58
N LYS A 121 5.08 14.86 7.50
CA LYS A 121 6.23 15.78 7.54
C LYS A 121 6.04 16.94 8.53
N ASP A 122 4.85 17.54 8.51
CA ASP A 122 4.55 18.79 9.23
C ASP A 122 3.49 18.59 10.32
N SER A 123 2.91 17.38 10.43
CA SER A 123 1.87 17.03 11.41
C SER A 123 1.94 15.56 11.79
N PHE A 124 1.60 15.25 13.04
CA PHE A 124 1.46 13.87 13.54
C PHE A 124 0.08 13.26 13.26
N VAL A 125 -0.87 14.07 12.75
CA VAL A 125 -2.22 13.67 12.37
C VAL A 125 -2.57 14.33 11.05
N ILE A 126 -3.11 13.55 10.12
CA ILE A 126 -3.53 14.02 8.79
C ILE A 126 -4.89 13.45 8.43
N THR A 127 -5.58 14.11 7.51
CA THR A 127 -6.88 13.65 7.01
C THR A 127 -6.72 12.48 6.05
N THR A 128 -7.73 11.61 5.96
CA THR A 128 -7.72 10.49 5.00
C THR A 128 -7.77 10.99 3.55
N ILE A 129 -8.32 12.18 3.31
CA ILE A 129 -8.29 12.86 2.01
C ILE A 129 -6.84 13.21 1.63
N GLU A 130 -6.08 13.81 2.54
CA GLU A 130 -4.64 14.10 2.32
C GLU A 130 -3.86 12.81 2.07
N VAL A 131 -4.17 11.72 2.80
CA VAL A 131 -3.55 10.41 2.54
C VAL A 131 -3.83 9.95 1.11
N TYR A 132 -5.09 9.97 0.67
CA TYR A 132 -5.46 9.56 -0.70
C TYR A 132 -4.75 10.40 -1.76
N ASP A 133 -4.69 11.72 -1.56
CA ASP A 133 -4.06 12.62 -2.51
C ASP A 133 -2.55 12.40 -2.60
N MET A 134 -1.89 12.18 -1.46
CA MET A 134 -0.46 11.92 -1.44
C MET A 134 -0.12 10.53 -1.98
N LEU A 135 -0.99 9.53 -1.77
CA LEU A 135 -0.82 8.20 -2.34
C LEU A 135 -0.87 8.19 -3.87
N LYS A 136 -1.51 9.21 -4.49
CA LYS A 136 -1.48 9.35 -5.96
C LYS A 136 -0.07 9.51 -6.50
N TYR A 137 0.92 9.96 -5.73
CA TYR A 137 2.30 10.06 -6.22
C TYR A 137 3.00 8.72 -6.42
N PHE A 138 2.43 7.62 -5.92
CA PHE A 138 3.04 6.29 -5.95
C PHE A 138 2.25 5.35 -6.87
N ASP A 139 2.91 4.86 -7.92
CA ASP A 139 2.35 3.99 -8.95
C ASP A 139 2.65 2.50 -8.72
N LYS A 140 3.71 2.19 -7.97
CA LYS A 140 4.09 0.82 -7.59
C LYS A 140 3.46 0.42 -6.25
N PHE A 141 3.42 -0.89 -5.99
CA PHE A 141 2.88 -1.46 -4.75
C PHE A 141 1.46 -0.97 -4.41
N GLN A 142 0.56 -1.03 -5.41
CA GLN A 142 -0.84 -0.57 -5.30
C GLN A 142 -1.61 -1.18 -4.12
N TYR A 143 -1.18 -2.36 -3.65
CA TYR A 143 -1.74 -2.99 -2.46
C TYR A 143 -1.76 -2.09 -1.21
N TYR A 144 -0.83 -1.12 -1.07
CA TYR A 144 -0.91 -0.14 0.02
C TYR A 144 -2.12 0.78 -0.15
N LYS A 145 -2.33 1.30 -1.36
CA LYS A 145 -3.45 2.19 -1.66
C LYS A 145 -4.78 1.47 -1.46
N ASP A 146 -4.91 0.27 -2.01
CA ASP A 146 -6.14 -0.51 -1.93
C ASP A 146 -6.48 -0.85 -0.47
N ALA A 147 -5.52 -1.39 0.28
CA ALA A 147 -5.76 -1.77 1.67
C ALA A 147 -6.01 -0.56 2.60
N LEU A 148 -5.33 0.57 2.39
CA LEU A 148 -5.61 1.81 3.13
C LEU A 148 -7.01 2.34 2.81
N THR A 149 -7.41 2.29 1.53
CA THR A 149 -8.74 2.72 1.07
C THR A 149 -9.84 1.90 1.73
N ASP A 150 -9.72 0.57 1.66
CA ASP A 150 -10.68 -0.34 2.25
C ASP A 150 -10.78 -0.14 3.76
N TYR A 151 -9.64 0.04 4.44
CA TYR A 151 -9.59 0.27 5.87
C TYR A 151 -10.27 1.59 6.28
N PHE A 152 -9.97 2.70 5.61
CA PHE A 152 -10.58 3.99 5.91
C PHE A 152 -12.09 4.00 5.66
N ASN A 153 -12.54 3.36 4.58
CA ASN A 153 -13.96 3.23 4.25
C ASN A 153 -14.69 2.35 5.29
N LEU A 154 -14.13 1.19 5.64
CA LEU A 154 -14.71 0.28 6.62
C LEU A 154 -14.84 0.91 8.01
N LYS A 155 -13.90 1.79 8.38
CA LYS A 155 -13.87 2.45 9.69
C LYS A 155 -14.46 3.85 9.72
N TYR A 156 -14.88 4.38 8.57
CA TYR A 156 -15.30 5.78 8.40
C TYR A 156 -14.28 6.78 8.98
N LEU A 157 -12.99 6.47 8.85
CA LEU A 157 -11.92 7.31 9.38
C LEU A 157 -11.78 8.59 8.56
N ARG A 158 -11.71 9.72 9.26
CA ARG A 158 -11.49 11.05 8.67
C ARG A 158 -10.07 11.53 8.82
N GLU A 159 -9.42 11.10 9.89
CA GLU A 159 -8.06 11.44 10.26
C GLU A 159 -7.37 10.19 10.76
N ILE A 160 -6.05 10.16 10.62
CA ILE A 160 -5.19 9.08 11.10
C ILE A 160 -3.92 9.68 11.67
N SER A 161 -3.47 9.14 12.81
CA SER A 161 -2.20 9.53 13.41
C SER A 161 -1.02 8.78 12.77
N GLN A 162 0.19 9.33 12.91
CA GLN A 162 1.41 8.70 12.38
C GLN A 162 1.58 7.27 12.92
N THR A 163 1.34 7.06 14.22
CA THR A 163 1.50 5.75 14.85
C THR A 163 0.48 4.73 14.34
N GLN A 164 -0.78 5.15 14.17
CA GLN A 164 -1.82 4.30 13.58
C GLN A 164 -1.47 3.94 12.14
N PHE A 165 -0.97 4.90 11.37
CA PHE A 165 -0.57 4.69 9.99
C PHE A 165 0.61 3.72 9.86
N GLU A 166 1.65 3.87 10.68
CA GLU A 166 2.80 2.96 10.73
C GLU A 166 2.37 1.52 11.08
N GLU A 167 1.46 1.34 12.05
CA GLU A 167 0.91 0.03 12.40
C GLU A 167 0.08 -0.58 11.27
N LEU A 168 -0.74 0.24 10.60
CA LEU A 168 -1.59 -0.19 9.49
C LEU A 168 -0.74 -0.66 8.31
N ILE A 169 0.23 0.14 7.88
CA ILE A 169 1.18 -0.22 6.82
C ILE A 169 1.93 -1.52 7.16
N LYS A 170 2.40 -1.67 8.39
CA LYS A 170 3.03 -2.91 8.84
C LYS A 170 2.08 -4.10 8.74
N GLY A 171 0.81 -3.91 9.10
CA GLY A 171 -0.23 -4.93 8.97
C GLY A 171 -0.47 -5.34 7.52
N ILE A 172 -0.46 -4.37 6.61
CA ILE A 172 -0.66 -4.60 5.16
C ILE A 172 0.42 -5.55 4.63
N ASP A 173 1.70 -5.27 4.89
CA ASP A 173 2.78 -6.16 4.42
C ASP A 173 2.71 -7.56 5.05
N ILE A 174 2.44 -7.68 6.36
CA ILE A 174 2.25 -8.99 6.99
C ILE A 174 1.20 -9.81 6.24
N GLN A 175 0.10 -9.16 5.86
CA GLN A 175 -0.97 -9.83 5.14
C GLN A 175 -0.57 -10.20 3.71
N VAL A 176 0.03 -9.28 2.97
CA VAL A 176 0.44 -9.49 1.58
C VAL A 176 1.47 -10.63 1.47
N PHE A 177 2.41 -10.70 2.40
CA PHE A 177 3.45 -11.72 2.41
C PHE A 177 3.01 -13.04 3.07
N SER A 178 1.85 -13.10 3.75
CA SER A 178 1.42 -14.30 4.49
C SER A 178 1.16 -15.54 3.61
N ARG A 179 0.62 -15.35 2.40
CA ARG A 179 0.22 -16.49 1.53
C ARG A 179 1.40 -17.14 0.84
N ASN A 180 2.32 -16.32 0.31
CA ASN A 180 3.49 -16.79 -0.43
C ASN A 180 4.67 -15.83 -0.19
N PRO A 181 5.34 -15.92 0.98
CA PRO A 181 6.30 -14.91 1.40
C PRO A 181 7.51 -14.83 0.47
N ILE A 182 7.98 -15.97 -0.05
CA ILE A 182 9.17 -16.05 -0.90
C ILE A 182 8.87 -15.47 -2.29
N ASP A 183 7.82 -15.93 -2.97
CA ASP A 183 7.55 -15.47 -4.33
C ASP A 183 7.14 -13.99 -4.34
N THR A 184 6.38 -13.53 -3.33
CA THR A 184 6.07 -12.10 -3.15
C THR A 184 7.33 -11.27 -2.91
N ALA A 185 8.29 -11.78 -2.11
CA ALA A 185 9.59 -11.12 -1.94
C ALA A 185 10.36 -11.04 -3.24
N LEU A 186 10.48 -12.13 -3.99
CA LEU A 186 11.18 -12.15 -5.28
C LEU A 186 10.54 -11.21 -6.30
N GLN A 187 9.21 -11.17 -6.38
CA GLN A 187 8.50 -10.24 -7.26
C GLN A 187 8.70 -8.77 -6.85
N THR A 188 8.77 -8.50 -5.54
CA THR A 188 9.12 -7.19 -5.00
C THR A 188 10.53 -6.79 -5.43
N ILE A 189 11.51 -7.68 -5.26
CA ILE A 189 12.90 -7.43 -5.66
C ILE A 189 13.02 -7.24 -7.18
N LYS A 190 12.31 -8.03 -7.98
CA LYS A 190 12.28 -7.88 -9.43
C LYS A 190 11.78 -6.48 -9.84
N THR A 191 10.68 -6.03 -9.26
CA THR A 191 10.13 -4.67 -9.49
C THR A 191 11.14 -3.59 -9.14
N ILE A 192 11.90 -3.77 -8.06
CA ILE A 192 12.96 -2.83 -7.65
C ILE A 192 14.15 -2.90 -8.62
N ASN A 193 14.54 -4.09 -9.08
CA ASN A 193 15.65 -4.25 -10.02
C ASN A 193 15.34 -3.62 -11.38
N GLU A 194 14.10 -3.72 -11.85
CA GLU A 194 13.64 -3.04 -13.08
C GLU A 194 13.91 -1.54 -13.02
N PHE A 195 13.61 -0.89 -11.89
CA PHE A 195 13.94 0.52 -11.66
C PHE A 195 15.46 0.77 -11.61
N LEU A 196 16.23 -0.08 -10.93
CA LEU A 196 17.68 0.09 -10.82
C LEU A 196 18.36 -0.05 -12.19
N ASP A 197 17.87 -0.96 -13.03
CA ASP A 197 18.37 -1.19 -14.38
C ASP A 197 18.16 0.02 -15.31
N GLU A 198 17.14 0.86 -15.08
CA GLU A 198 16.95 2.10 -15.85
C GLU A 198 18.14 3.06 -15.76
N GLY A 199 18.85 3.04 -14.63
CA GLY A 199 20.03 3.86 -14.35
C GLY A 199 21.38 3.18 -14.57
N ARG A 200 21.39 1.89 -14.93
CA ARG A 200 22.62 1.15 -15.24
C ARG A 200 22.96 1.28 -16.73
N THR A 201 24.25 1.17 -17.04
CA THR A 201 24.71 1.09 -18.44
C THR A 201 24.49 -0.29 -19.04
N THR A 202 24.49 -1.31 -18.20
CA THR A 202 24.29 -2.71 -18.56
C THR A 202 23.32 -3.32 -17.57
N SER A 203 22.26 -3.95 -18.05
CA SER A 203 21.31 -4.69 -17.21
C SER A 203 22.02 -5.74 -16.39
N SER A 204 21.67 -5.84 -15.12
CA SER A 204 22.28 -6.77 -14.19
C SER A 204 21.20 -7.36 -13.31
N ASP A 205 21.24 -8.69 -13.17
CA ASP A 205 20.37 -9.37 -12.21
C ASP A 205 20.88 -9.24 -10.75
N LYS A 206 22.06 -8.62 -10.57
CA LYS A 206 22.68 -8.47 -9.26
C LYS A 206 22.26 -7.19 -8.55
N ILE A 207 21.99 -7.30 -7.26
CA ILE A 207 21.60 -6.20 -6.38
C ILE A 207 22.52 -6.18 -5.17
N GLU A 208 22.92 -4.98 -4.73
CA GLU A 208 23.73 -4.82 -3.53
C GLU A 208 23.01 -5.45 -2.32
N THR A 209 23.69 -6.33 -1.60
CA THR A 209 23.18 -7.05 -0.42
C THR A 209 22.70 -6.07 0.66
N ARG A 210 23.32 -4.89 0.76
CA ARG A 210 22.89 -3.81 1.66
C ARG A 210 21.55 -3.18 1.27
N ILE A 211 21.25 -3.09 -0.03
CA ILE A 211 19.94 -2.60 -0.49
C ILE A 211 18.87 -3.65 -0.18
N LEU A 212 19.16 -4.93 -0.44
CA LEU A 212 18.27 -6.04 -0.11
C LEU A 212 17.93 -6.08 1.39
N SER A 213 18.91 -5.89 2.28
CA SER A 213 18.64 -5.86 3.72
C SER A 213 17.77 -4.67 4.13
N MET A 214 17.97 -3.49 3.53
CA MET A 214 17.09 -2.33 3.77
C MET A 214 15.64 -2.61 3.34
N ILE A 215 15.45 -3.25 2.18
CA ILE A 215 14.14 -3.59 1.64
C ILE A 215 13.36 -4.49 2.59
N PHE A 216 14.00 -5.56 3.08
CA PHE A 216 13.36 -6.52 3.96
C PHE A 216 13.12 -5.96 5.36
N ARG A 217 14.07 -5.18 5.91
CA ARG A 217 13.89 -4.54 7.21
C ARG A 217 12.73 -3.55 7.23
N ASP A 218 12.62 -2.70 6.23
CA ASP A 218 11.56 -1.69 6.18
C ASP A 218 10.18 -2.35 6.20
N ARG A 219 10.02 -3.45 5.45
CA ARG A 219 8.80 -4.28 5.38
C ARG A 219 8.58 -5.21 6.59
N ASN A 220 9.44 -5.13 7.61
CA ASN A 220 9.43 -6.02 8.79
C ASN A 220 9.61 -7.53 8.46
N LEU A 221 10.25 -7.86 7.35
CA LEU A 221 10.61 -9.23 6.96
C LEU A 221 11.95 -9.61 7.60
N THR A 222 11.98 -9.63 8.93
CA THR A 222 13.22 -9.75 9.73
C THR A 222 14.01 -11.00 9.40
N GLU A 223 13.35 -12.15 9.21
CA GLU A 223 14.01 -13.41 8.86
C GLU A 223 14.76 -13.32 7.52
N PHE A 224 14.16 -12.67 6.52
CA PHE A 224 14.78 -12.46 5.21
C PHE A 224 15.93 -11.45 5.28
N ALA A 225 15.76 -10.38 6.06
CA ALA A 225 16.83 -9.42 6.31
C ALA A 225 18.05 -10.08 6.96
N GLU A 226 17.84 -10.95 7.95
CA GLU A 226 18.91 -11.68 8.64
C GLU A 226 19.64 -12.66 7.71
N LEU A 227 18.94 -13.33 6.80
CA LEU A 227 19.57 -14.21 5.80
C LEU A 227 20.49 -13.41 4.88
N VAL A 228 20.01 -12.28 4.36
CA VAL A 228 20.79 -11.39 3.48
C VAL A 228 21.98 -10.77 4.22
N GLU A 229 21.82 -10.42 5.50
CA GLU A 229 22.92 -9.85 6.31
C GLU A 229 24.02 -10.86 6.63
N ARG A 230 23.68 -12.14 6.74
CA ARG A 230 24.67 -13.22 6.83
C ARG A 230 25.52 -13.27 5.57
N GLU A 231 24.91 -13.20 4.38
CA GLU A 231 25.65 -13.14 3.10
C GLU A 231 26.59 -11.94 3.03
N LEU A 232 26.14 -10.77 3.51
CA LEU A 232 26.99 -9.58 3.57
C LEU A 232 28.21 -9.79 4.50
N THR A 233 28.01 -10.48 5.62
CA THR A 233 29.06 -10.83 6.58
C THR A 233 30.04 -11.86 6.00
N ASP A 234 29.54 -12.79 5.20
CA ASP A 234 30.32 -13.80 4.48
C ASP A 234 31.08 -13.21 3.26
N GLY A 235 30.89 -11.92 2.97
CA GLY A 235 31.63 -11.17 1.96
C GLY A 235 30.90 -10.98 0.63
N HIS A 236 29.68 -11.49 0.49
CA HIS A 236 28.84 -11.32 -0.69
C HIS A 236 28.23 -9.91 -0.70
N GLN A 237 28.85 -8.99 -1.46
CA GLN A 237 28.40 -7.59 -1.59
C GLN A 237 27.19 -7.43 -2.52
N GLU A 238 27.00 -8.37 -3.44
CA GLU A 238 25.90 -8.40 -4.40
C GLU A 238 25.33 -9.81 -4.50
N LEU A 239 24.02 -9.93 -4.73
CA LEU A 239 23.30 -11.18 -4.95
C LEU A 239 22.45 -11.08 -6.21
N SER A 240 22.44 -12.13 -7.03
CA SER A 240 21.48 -12.33 -8.13
C SER A 240 20.10 -12.74 -7.61
N LEU A 241 19.05 -12.66 -8.44
CA LEU A 241 17.72 -13.14 -8.06
C LEU A 241 17.73 -14.65 -7.78
N SER A 242 18.51 -15.44 -8.55
CA SER A 242 18.63 -16.88 -8.32
C SER A 242 19.33 -17.22 -6.99
N GLU A 243 20.39 -16.48 -6.64
CA GLU A 243 21.08 -16.66 -5.36
C GLU A 243 20.18 -16.25 -4.20
N LEU A 244 19.44 -15.15 -4.37
CA LEU A 244 18.45 -14.70 -3.38
C LEU A 244 17.34 -15.74 -3.18
N GLU A 245 16.78 -16.28 -4.26
CA GLU A 245 15.79 -17.35 -4.18
C GLU A 245 16.34 -18.56 -3.43
N GLN A 246 17.56 -18.98 -3.72
CA GLN A 246 18.21 -20.11 -3.06
C GLN A 246 18.33 -19.90 -1.55
N ILE A 247 18.81 -18.73 -1.10
CA ILE A 247 18.95 -18.45 0.35
C ILE A 247 17.59 -18.32 1.04
N LEU A 248 16.59 -17.74 0.38
CA LEU A 248 15.24 -17.57 0.95
C LEU A 248 14.48 -18.90 1.05
N ARG A 249 14.62 -19.80 0.06
CA ARG A 249 13.98 -21.13 0.08
C ARG A 249 14.64 -22.09 1.05
N THR A 250 15.97 -22.08 1.11
CA THR A 250 16.72 -23.03 1.94
C THR A 250 16.92 -22.56 3.37
N GLY A 251 16.86 -21.24 3.62
CA GLY A 251 17.22 -20.64 4.91
C GLY A 251 18.70 -20.78 5.27
N LYS A 252 19.54 -21.22 4.32
CA LYS A 252 20.97 -21.46 4.47
C LYS A 252 21.78 -20.42 3.71
N SER A 253 23.04 -20.22 4.12
CA SER A 253 23.93 -19.33 3.37
C SER A 253 24.40 -19.98 2.06
N LEU A 254 24.79 -19.18 1.07
CA LEU A 254 25.31 -19.68 -0.21
C LEU A 254 26.50 -20.63 0.01
N ARG A 255 27.36 -20.30 0.98
CA ARG A 255 28.49 -21.14 1.36
C ARG A 255 28.05 -22.51 1.91
N GLN A 256 27.03 -22.53 2.77
CA GLN A 256 26.51 -23.79 3.32
C GLN A 256 25.92 -24.68 2.22
N VAL A 257 25.18 -24.09 1.27
CA VAL A 257 24.62 -24.86 0.16
C VAL A 257 25.73 -25.41 -0.75
N GLN A 258 26.79 -24.64 -1.00
CA GLN A 258 27.95 -25.11 -1.78
C GLN A 258 28.71 -26.23 -1.06
N GLU A 259 28.87 -26.16 0.26
CA GLU A 259 29.52 -27.20 1.06
C GLU A 259 28.70 -28.51 1.07
N GLU A 260 27.38 -28.44 1.14
CA GLU A 260 26.48 -29.59 1.06
C GLU A 260 26.48 -30.24 -0.33
N GLN A 261 26.38 -29.44 -1.40
CA GLN A 261 26.49 -29.94 -2.77
C GLN A 261 27.85 -30.61 -3.03
N ARG A 262 28.94 -30.05 -2.48
CA ARG A 262 30.28 -30.64 -2.60
C ARG A 262 30.42 -31.94 -1.81
N ALA A 263 29.76 -32.04 -0.66
CA ALA A 263 29.72 -33.28 0.12
C ALA A 263 28.90 -34.37 -0.58
N GLU A 264 27.77 -34.03 -1.20
CA GLU A 264 26.95 -34.98 -1.97
C GLU A 264 27.68 -35.52 -3.20
N VAL A 265 28.37 -34.67 -3.97
CA VAL A 265 29.19 -35.13 -5.12
C VAL A 265 30.31 -36.06 -4.65
N SER A 266 30.95 -35.77 -3.50
CA SER A 266 31.97 -36.66 -2.94
C SER A 266 31.44 -38.02 -2.47
N VAL A 267 30.17 -38.11 -2.07
CA VAL A 267 29.54 -39.38 -1.68
C VAL A 267 29.16 -40.19 -2.92
N ILE A 268 28.73 -39.53 -4.00
CA ILE A 268 28.42 -40.18 -5.28
C ILE A 268 29.69 -40.76 -5.92
N ASP A 269 30.81 -40.03 -5.90
CA ASP A 269 32.11 -40.54 -6.37
C ASP A 269 32.58 -41.76 -5.55
N GLN A 270 32.35 -41.75 -4.22
CA GLN A 270 32.66 -42.89 -3.36
C GLN A 270 31.74 -44.10 -3.59
N LEU A 271 30.50 -43.89 -4.03
CA LEU A 271 29.57 -44.97 -4.39
C LEU A 271 29.91 -45.57 -5.77
N ALA A 272 30.37 -44.76 -6.73
CA ALA A 272 30.84 -45.24 -8.03
C ALA A 272 32.08 -46.15 -7.90
N ASP A 273 32.99 -45.84 -6.96
CA ASP A 273 34.14 -46.70 -6.65
C ASP A 273 33.75 -48.04 -5.99
N ILE A 274 32.58 -48.13 -5.36
CA ILE A 274 32.06 -49.39 -4.76
C ILE A 274 31.36 -50.26 -5.81
N GLU A 275 30.73 -49.67 -6.84
CA GLU A 275 30.14 -50.42 -7.96
C GLU A 275 31.19 -51.01 -8.91
N ALA A 276 32.38 -50.41 -9.01
CA ALA A 276 33.52 -50.95 -9.76
C ALA A 276 34.17 -52.20 -9.11
N ALA A 277 33.77 -52.56 -7.89
CA ALA A 277 34.31 -53.70 -7.13
C ALA A 277 33.38 -54.94 -7.10
N ARG A 278 32.34 -55.00 -7.96
CA ARG A 278 31.56 -56.22 -8.15
C ARG A 278 32.26 -57.15 -9.15
N PRO A 279 32.40 -58.46 -8.85
CA PRO A 279 32.94 -59.41 -9.81
C PRO A 279 32.00 -59.55 -10.99
N GLU A 280 32.54 -59.47 -12.21
CA GLU A 280 31.83 -59.72 -13.46
C GLU A 280 31.24 -61.14 -13.43
N VAL A 281 29.91 -61.23 -13.43
CA VAL A 281 29.20 -62.46 -13.78
C VAL A 281 28.82 -62.33 -15.25
N GLU A 282 29.48 -63.12 -16.09
CA GLU A 282 29.12 -63.32 -17.49
C GLU A 282 27.66 -63.79 -17.59
N VAL A 283 26.82 -63.01 -18.26
CA VAL A 283 25.49 -63.47 -18.67
C VAL A 283 25.42 -63.40 -20.19
N GLU A 284 25.21 -64.57 -20.80
CA GLU A 284 25.12 -64.79 -22.22
C GLU A 284 24.06 -63.90 -22.90
N THR A 285 24.43 -63.40 -24.07
CA THR A 285 23.60 -62.61 -24.98
C THR A 285 22.46 -63.46 -25.54
N ILE A 286 21.21 -63.08 -25.22
CA ILE A 286 20.03 -63.48 -25.98
C ILE A 286 19.64 -62.31 -26.87
N ALA A 287 19.71 -62.54 -28.17
CA ALA A 287 19.28 -61.62 -29.21
C ALA A 287 17.77 -61.76 -29.51
N VAL A 288 17.26 -60.76 -30.26
CA VAL A 288 16.01 -60.73 -31.06
C VAL A 288 14.81 -60.05 -30.36
N PRO A 289 14.01 -59.20 -31.04
CA PRO A 289 14.34 -58.11 -31.97
C PRO A 289 13.54 -56.81 -31.65
N GLU A 290 13.96 -55.74 -32.29
CA GLU A 290 13.27 -54.45 -32.47
C GLU A 290 11.97 -54.63 -33.28
N GLU A 291 10.89 -53.89 -32.95
CA GLU A 291 10.16 -52.94 -33.83
C GLU A 291 8.74 -52.56 -33.31
N ILE A 292 8.34 -51.29 -33.52
CA ILE A 292 6.95 -50.70 -33.62
C ILE A 292 6.21 -50.45 -32.28
N GLU A 293 5.62 -49.30 -31.90
CA GLU A 293 5.30 -47.96 -32.45
C GLU A 293 5.05 -46.98 -31.26
N PRO A 294 5.19 -45.65 -31.43
CA PRO A 294 4.87 -44.66 -30.40
C PRO A 294 3.35 -44.35 -30.32
N PRO A 295 2.76 -44.14 -29.12
CA PRO A 295 1.43 -43.59 -29.02
C PRO A 295 1.42 -42.09 -29.37
N ALA A 296 0.39 -41.72 -30.14
CA ALA A 296 0.13 -40.40 -30.67
C ALA A 296 -0.11 -39.32 -29.58
N PRO A 297 0.14 -38.04 -29.90
CA PRO A 297 -0.16 -36.91 -29.02
C PRO A 297 -1.66 -36.60 -28.99
N GLU A 298 -2.20 -36.38 -27.79
CA GLU A 298 -3.54 -35.83 -27.59
C GLU A 298 -3.57 -34.35 -28.02
N GLU A 299 -4.59 -34.00 -28.81
CA GLU A 299 -4.90 -32.65 -29.26
C GLU A 299 -5.38 -31.77 -28.09
N PRO A 300 -5.09 -30.47 -28.11
CA PRO A 300 -5.63 -29.49 -27.17
C PRO A 300 -7.10 -29.17 -27.51
N GLU A 301 -7.97 -29.22 -26.51
CA GLU A 301 -9.33 -28.65 -26.61
C GLU A 301 -9.23 -27.12 -26.76
N GLU A 302 -9.74 -26.65 -27.89
CA GLU A 302 -10.10 -25.27 -28.18
C GLU A 302 -11.32 -24.90 -27.30
N GLU A 303 -11.19 -23.90 -26.42
CA GLU A 303 -12.34 -23.16 -25.91
C GLU A 303 -12.31 -21.74 -26.48
N GLU A 304 -13.45 -21.40 -27.05
CA GLU A 304 -13.74 -20.29 -27.94
C GLU A 304 -13.64 -18.92 -27.26
N GLU A 305 -13.06 -17.97 -27.98
CA GLU A 305 -13.19 -16.54 -27.74
C GLU A 305 -14.62 -16.11 -28.09
N GLU A 306 -15.36 -15.57 -27.12
CA GLU A 306 -16.48 -14.66 -27.40
C GLU A 306 -16.15 -13.27 -26.82
N GLU A 307 -15.84 -12.36 -27.74
CA GLU A 307 -15.96 -10.91 -27.55
C GLU A 307 -17.45 -10.57 -27.41
N GLU A 308 -17.84 -9.77 -26.41
CA GLU A 308 -18.99 -8.88 -26.57
C GLU A 308 -18.85 -7.63 -25.68
N GLU A 309 -19.32 -6.53 -26.26
CA GLU A 309 -19.00 -5.14 -26.01
C GLU A 309 -19.65 -4.53 -24.76
N GLU A 310 -19.09 -3.40 -24.36
CA GLU A 310 -19.56 -2.46 -23.34
C GLU A 310 -20.99 -1.95 -23.62
N GLU A 311 -21.84 -1.90 -22.59
CA GLU A 311 -22.83 -0.81 -22.46
C GLU A 311 -23.04 -0.45 -20.98
N GLU A 312 -22.69 0.80 -20.65
CA GLU A 312 -23.02 1.47 -19.40
C GLU A 312 -24.54 1.63 -19.23
N THR A 313 -25.10 1.25 -18.07
CA THR A 313 -26.31 1.92 -17.56
C THR A 313 -26.33 1.95 -16.03
N TYR A 314 -26.40 3.17 -15.50
CA TYR A 314 -26.73 3.46 -14.10
C TYR A 314 -28.23 3.22 -13.85
N ALA A 315 -28.57 2.38 -12.87
CA ALA A 315 -29.85 2.49 -12.17
C ALA A 315 -29.80 1.90 -10.76
N ASP A 316 -30.04 2.80 -9.82
CA ASP A 316 -30.41 2.64 -8.42
C ASP A 316 -31.57 1.64 -8.21
N THR A 317 -31.45 0.70 -7.27
CA THR A 317 -32.39 0.44 -6.15
C THR A 317 -32.30 -0.97 -5.54
N ALA A 318 -32.47 -0.97 -4.21
CA ALA A 318 -33.05 -2.01 -3.35
C ALA A 318 -32.22 -3.27 -3.02
N TYR A 319 -31.60 -3.24 -1.83
CA TYR A 319 -31.22 -4.43 -1.07
C TYR A 319 -32.40 -4.94 -0.24
N GLU A 320 -32.90 -6.13 -0.55
CA GLU A 320 -33.53 -7.03 0.41
C GLU A 320 -32.67 -8.31 0.56
N LYS A 321 -32.59 -8.76 1.82
CA LYS A 321 -31.75 -9.83 2.36
C LYS A 321 -32.03 -11.21 1.75
N GLU A 322 -30.99 -12.05 1.71
CA GLU A 322 -31.03 -13.33 2.42
C GLU A 322 -29.62 -13.85 2.74
N ALA A 323 -29.52 -14.55 3.86
CA ALA A 323 -28.30 -15.01 4.51
C ALA A 323 -28.05 -16.49 4.18
N ASP A 324 -26.83 -16.82 3.75
CA ASP A 324 -26.04 -17.97 4.21
C ASP A 324 -24.85 -18.19 3.27
N THR A 325 -23.68 -17.66 3.64
CA THR A 325 -22.38 -18.21 3.23
C THR A 325 -21.34 -17.79 4.25
N ALA A 326 -20.55 -18.76 4.72
CA ALA A 326 -19.46 -18.56 5.67
C ALA A 326 -18.60 -17.35 5.27
N THR A 327 -18.62 -16.32 6.09
CA THR A 327 -17.97 -15.04 5.84
C THR A 327 -16.46 -15.24 5.78
N GLN A 328 -15.90 -15.22 4.58
CA GLN A 328 -14.49 -14.88 4.41
C GLN A 328 -14.32 -13.46 4.94
N ILE A 329 -13.67 -13.34 6.09
CA ILE A 329 -13.28 -12.06 6.68
C ILE A 329 -12.45 -11.33 5.61
N THR A 330 -12.89 -10.15 5.20
CA THR A 330 -12.18 -9.36 4.20
C THR A 330 -10.81 -8.94 4.72
N ALA A 331 -9.87 -8.66 3.81
CA ALA A 331 -8.54 -8.14 4.14
C ALA A 331 -8.59 -6.97 5.14
N ALA A 332 -9.48 -6.03 4.88
CA ALA A 332 -9.71 -4.87 5.71
C ALA A 332 -10.30 -5.22 7.10
N GLU A 333 -11.15 -6.24 7.20
CA GLU A 333 -11.69 -6.70 8.49
C GLU A 333 -10.63 -7.39 9.35
N HIS A 334 -9.71 -8.14 8.75
CA HIS A 334 -8.59 -8.74 9.47
C HIS A 334 -7.60 -7.66 9.95
N LEU A 335 -7.26 -6.68 9.11
CA LEU A 335 -6.45 -5.52 9.49
C LEU A 335 -7.12 -4.71 10.62
N ALA A 336 -8.41 -4.43 10.48
CA ALA A 336 -9.24 -3.80 11.50
C ALA A 336 -9.23 -4.53 12.84
N GLN A 337 -9.28 -5.86 12.81
CA GLN A 337 -9.25 -6.67 14.02
C GLN A 337 -7.86 -6.62 14.67
N VAL A 338 -6.79 -6.82 13.90
CA VAL A 338 -5.40 -6.81 14.40
C VAL A 338 -5.01 -5.47 15.00
N VAL A 339 -5.38 -4.35 14.36
CA VAL A 339 -5.13 -3.00 14.90
C VAL A 339 -5.96 -2.77 16.17
N SER A 340 -7.23 -3.19 16.18
CA SER A 340 -8.09 -3.04 17.36
C SER A 340 -7.66 -3.89 18.57
N GLU A 341 -7.09 -5.08 18.33
CA GLU A 341 -6.62 -5.99 19.38
C GLU A 341 -5.34 -5.49 20.04
N LYS A 342 -4.41 -4.90 19.28
CA LYS A 342 -3.18 -4.30 19.81
C LYS A 342 -3.43 -3.01 20.61
N MET A 343 -4.56 -2.34 20.38
CA MET A 343 -4.87 -1.03 20.98
C MET A 343 -5.81 -1.06 22.20
N LYS A 344 -6.29 -2.23 22.64
CA LYS A 344 -7.16 -2.33 23.84
C LYS A 344 -6.43 -1.90 25.12
N GLY A 345 -6.95 -0.86 25.78
CA GLY A 345 -6.64 -0.53 27.18
C GLY A 345 -7.51 -1.32 28.16
N ASP A 346 -6.97 -1.72 29.30
CA ASP A 346 -7.57 -2.72 30.20
C ASP A 346 -8.89 -2.32 30.90
N HIS A 347 -9.33 -1.06 30.86
CA HIS A 347 -10.66 -0.65 31.36
C HIS A 347 -11.23 0.54 30.57
N LEU A 348 -12.47 0.42 30.08
CA LEU A 348 -13.18 1.48 29.35
C LEU A 348 -13.78 2.50 30.33
N GLU A 349 -13.48 3.79 30.16
CA GLU A 349 -14.05 4.85 31.00
C GLU A 349 -15.57 5.02 30.76
N ASP A 350 -16.31 5.55 31.73
CA ASP A 350 -17.75 5.85 31.58
C ASP A 350 -17.95 7.04 30.63
N LEU A 351 -18.77 6.86 29.58
CA LEU A 351 -19.15 7.91 28.62
C LEU A 351 -19.69 9.19 29.29
N ARG A 352 -20.33 9.07 30.46
CA ARG A 352 -20.83 10.23 31.22
C ARG A 352 -19.73 11.17 31.67
N LYS A 353 -18.50 10.67 31.82
CA LYS A 353 -17.33 11.48 32.18
C LYS A 353 -16.71 12.16 30.96
N LEU A 354 -16.85 11.56 29.77
CA LEU A 354 -16.34 12.08 28.50
C LEU A 354 -17.25 13.16 27.90
N ILE A 355 -18.56 13.09 28.13
CA ILE A 355 -19.54 14.04 27.57
C ILE A 355 -19.70 15.26 28.49
N THR A 356 -19.37 16.45 27.99
CA THR A 356 -19.55 17.69 28.78
C THR A 356 -21.04 18.03 28.98
N PRO A 357 -21.44 18.78 30.04
CA PRO A 357 -22.84 19.16 30.26
C PRO A 357 -23.47 19.95 29.11
N LYS A 358 -22.66 20.68 28.34
CA LYS A 358 -23.09 21.43 27.15
C LYS A 358 -23.37 20.49 25.97
N GLN A 359 -22.51 19.49 25.75
CA GLN A 359 -22.69 18.45 24.74
C GLN A 359 -23.90 17.57 25.06
N ARG A 360 -24.06 17.13 26.33
CA ARG A 360 -25.23 16.38 26.79
C ARG A 360 -26.54 17.08 26.43
N LYS A 361 -26.67 18.38 26.75
CA LYS A 361 -27.87 19.17 26.41
C LYS A 361 -28.10 19.27 24.89
N ARG A 362 -27.04 19.34 24.09
CA ARG A 362 -27.14 19.35 22.62
C ARG A 362 -27.58 17.99 22.07
N PHE A 363 -26.96 16.90 22.50
CA PHE A 363 -27.33 15.55 22.09
C PHE A 363 -28.77 15.23 22.48
N ILE A 364 -29.17 15.49 23.73
CA ILE A 364 -30.55 15.30 24.16
C ILE A 364 -31.53 16.06 23.25
N LYS A 365 -31.22 17.31 22.89
CA LYS A 365 -32.10 18.14 22.06
C LYS A 365 -32.13 17.72 20.59
N LYS A 366 -30.99 17.33 20.02
CA LYS A 366 -30.78 17.17 18.57
C LYS A 366 -30.81 15.72 18.09
N ILE A 367 -30.29 14.80 18.90
CA ILE A 367 -30.23 13.36 18.63
C ILE A 367 -31.45 12.70 19.28
N PHE A 368 -31.67 12.94 20.57
CA PHE A 368 -32.73 12.26 21.34
C PHE A 368 -34.06 13.03 21.40
N ARG A 369 -34.26 14.06 20.57
CA ARG A 369 -35.52 14.83 20.44
C ARG A 369 -36.12 15.32 21.78
N LYS A 370 -35.27 15.72 22.72
CA LYS A 370 -35.56 16.16 24.09
C LYS A 370 -36.02 15.04 25.06
N GLN A 371 -35.86 13.78 24.69
CA GLN A 371 -36.15 12.63 25.55
C GLN A 371 -34.93 12.29 26.40
N GLU A 372 -34.84 12.89 27.59
CA GLU A 372 -33.69 12.72 28.50
C GLU A 372 -33.56 11.29 29.03
N GLN A 373 -34.67 10.62 29.30
CA GLN A 373 -34.68 9.23 29.77
C GLN A 373 -34.05 8.28 28.73
N ARG A 374 -34.36 8.49 27.44
CA ARG A 374 -33.84 7.66 26.35
C ARG A 374 -32.34 7.87 26.12
N TYR A 375 -31.85 9.08 26.35
CA TYR A 375 -30.42 9.36 26.35
C TYR A 375 -29.70 8.56 27.43
N GLU A 376 -30.22 8.54 28.67
CA GLU A 376 -29.58 7.79 29.77
C GLU A 376 -29.59 6.27 29.51
N GLU A 377 -30.72 5.72 29.04
CA GLU A 377 -30.83 4.30 28.69
C GLU A 377 -29.85 3.90 27.58
N PHE A 378 -29.66 4.75 26.57
CA PHE A 378 -28.73 4.48 25.48
C PHE A 378 -27.26 4.61 25.90
N ILE A 379 -26.94 5.58 26.75
CA ILE A 379 -25.59 5.70 27.34
C ILE A 379 -25.27 4.50 28.23
N ASP A 380 -26.23 3.99 29.00
CA ASP A 380 -26.04 2.76 29.79
C ASP A 380 -25.82 1.53 28.89
N LEU A 381 -26.54 1.44 27.78
CA LEU A 381 -26.33 0.37 26.80
C LEU A 381 -24.93 0.41 26.19
N LEU A 382 -24.48 1.60 25.76
CA LEU A 382 -23.12 1.78 25.24
C LEU A 382 -22.07 1.50 26.31
N ASN A 383 -22.28 1.96 27.54
CA ASN A 383 -21.37 1.70 28.66
C ASN A 383 -21.19 0.21 28.96
N ASN A 384 -22.24 -0.60 28.77
CA ASN A 384 -22.18 -2.05 28.96
C ASN A 384 -21.64 -2.82 27.73
N THR A 385 -21.28 -2.12 26.66
CA THR A 385 -20.80 -2.74 25.42
C THR A 385 -19.26 -2.84 25.41
N PRO A 386 -18.67 -4.05 25.37
CA PRO A 386 -17.22 -4.23 25.58
C PRO A 386 -16.35 -3.99 24.34
N THR A 387 -16.94 -3.90 23.14
CA THR A 387 -16.19 -3.71 21.89
C THR A 387 -16.73 -2.54 21.09
N TRP A 388 -15.83 -1.84 20.39
CA TRP A 388 -16.22 -0.77 19.48
C TRP A 388 -17.16 -1.27 18.38
N LYS A 389 -16.89 -2.44 17.77
CA LYS A 389 -17.76 -3.03 16.73
C LYS A 389 -19.21 -3.17 17.18
N SER A 390 -19.44 -3.67 18.40
CA SER A 390 -20.78 -3.77 18.96
C SER A 390 -21.37 -2.39 19.27
N ALA A 391 -20.55 -1.43 19.71
CA ALA A 391 -21.00 -0.07 19.99
C ALA A 391 -21.38 0.71 18.72
N THR A 392 -20.60 0.59 17.64
CA THR A 392 -20.90 1.17 16.32
C THR A 392 -22.21 0.62 15.78
N ASN A 393 -22.39 -0.71 15.80
CA ASN A 393 -23.65 -1.32 15.37
C ASN A 393 -24.85 -0.82 16.20
N LEU A 394 -24.68 -0.56 17.50
CA LEU A 394 -25.74 0.01 18.33
C LEU A 394 -26.04 1.46 17.97
N ILE A 395 -25.01 2.26 17.67
CA ILE A 395 -25.13 3.66 17.23
C ILE A 395 -25.82 3.74 15.87
N ASP A 396 -25.40 2.94 14.91
CA ASP A 396 -25.95 2.93 13.55
C ASP A 396 -27.42 2.49 13.53
N ASN A 397 -27.74 1.41 14.25
CA ASN A 397 -29.12 0.96 14.41
C ASN A 397 -29.98 2.04 15.08
N PHE A 398 -29.44 2.72 16.09
CA PHE A 398 -30.15 3.80 16.76
C PHE A 398 -30.39 5.01 15.85
N PHE A 399 -29.38 5.44 15.09
CA PHE A 399 -29.54 6.55 14.14
C PHE A 399 -30.52 6.22 13.03
N TYR A 400 -30.47 4.99 12.51
CA TYR A 400 -31.40 4.51 11.50
C TYR A 400 -32.85 4.50 12.03
N GLN A 401 -33.08 3.90 13.20
CA GLN A 401 -34.41 3.83 13.82
C GLN A 401 -34.99 5.21 14.13
N GLU A 402 -34.14 6.16 14.53
CA GLU A 402 -34.55 7.51 14.88
C GLU A 402 -34.57 8.49 13.69
N GLY A 403 -34.25 8.03 12.48
CA GLY A 403 -34.14 8.88 11.29
C GLY A 403 -33.14 10.03 11.49
N ILE A 404 -32.08 9.78 12.24
CA ILE A 404 -31.00 10.73 12.49
C ILE A 404 -30.00 10.58 11.37
N ASN A 405 -29.68 11.68 10.69
CA ASN A 405 -28.62 11.67 9.69
C ASN A 405 -27.27 11.39 10.38
N PRO A 406 -26.60 10.24 10.09
CA PRO A 406 -25.31 9.90 10.68
C PRO A 406 -24.22 10.94 10.40
N TYR A 407 -24.36 11.69 9.31
CA TYR A 407 -23.44 12.75 8.90
C TYR A 407 -23.74 14.12 9.52
N SER A 408 -24.77 14.22 10.38
CA SER A 408 -25.05 15.48 11.09
C SER A 408 -23.95 15.77 12.11
N LYS A 409 -23.64 17.06 12.30
CA LYS A 409 -22.59 17.52 13.22
C LYS A 409 -22.72 16.93 14.63
N GLU A 410 -23.95 16.82 15.14
CA GLU A 410 -24.21 16.23 16.46
C GLU A 410 -24.03 14.70 16.48
N ALA A 411 -24.48 13.98 15.44
CA ALA A 411 -24.34 12.53 15.35
C ALA A 411 -22.87 12.10 15.25
N LEU A 412 -22.07 12.88 14.51
CA LEU A 412 -20.63 12.71 14.39
C LEU A 412 -19.93 12.97 15.73
N GLU A 413 -20.18 14.13 16.36
CA GLU A 413 -19.58 14.47 17.66
C GLU A 413 -19.94 13.44 18.76
N PHE A 414 -21.12 12.84 18.68
CA PHE A 414 -21.53 11.75 19.58
C PHE A 414 -20.78 10.44 19.29
N SER A 415 -20.64 10.08 18.02
CA SER A 415 -19.92 8.87 17.58
C SER A 415 -18.43 8.94 17.89
N ASP A 416 -17.83 10.12 17.70
CA ASP A 416 -16.42 10.39 18.05
C ASP A 416 -16.18 10.25 19.56
N LEU A 417 -17.09 10.76 20.40
CA LEU A 417 -16.99 10.59 21.86
C LEU A 417 -17.14 9.12 22.29
N ALA A 418 -18.01 8.36 21.61
CA ALA A 418 -18.13 6.93 21.84
C ALA A 418 -16.89 6.17 21.35
N TYR A 419 -16.30 6.55 20.22
CA TYR A 419 -15.05 5.98 19.71
C TYR A 419 -13.89 6.21 20.67
N ASN A 420 -13.72 7.46 21.13
CA ASN A 420 -12.66 7.88 22.05
C ASN A 420 -12.65 7.10 23.37
N ARG A 421 -13.80 6.56 23.79
CA ARG A 421 -13.88 5.67 24.96
C ARG A 421 -13.12 4.36 24.77
N TYR A 422 -13.12 3.80 23.56
CA TYR A 422 -12.43 2.55 23.23
C TYR A 422 -10.95 2.79 22.88
N PHE A 423 -10.62 4.02 22.47
CA PHE A 423 -9.27 4.41 22.04
C PHE A 423 -8.81 5.71 22.74
N PRO A 424 -8.67 5.72 24.09
CA PRO A 424 -8.36 6.95 24.84
C PRO A 424 -6.96 7.52 24.56
N LYS A 425 -6.03 6.72 24.03
CA LYS A 425 -4.70 7.18 23.59
C LYS A 425 -4.75 8.10 22.36
N ASP A 426 -5.88 8.14 21.65
CA ASP A 426 -6.11 9.07 20.53
C ASP A 426 -6.36 10.51 21.04
N ILE A 427 -6.64 10.70 22.34
CA ILE A 427 -6.91 12.02 22.94
C ILE A 427 -5.63 12.78 23.33
N SER A 428 -4.61 12.09 23.88
CA SER A 428 -3.38 12.74 24.36
C SER A 428 -2.52 13.28 23.23
N VAL A 429 -2.59 12.67 22.04
CA VAL A 429 -1.95 13.18 20.82
C VAL A 429 -2.70 14.39 20.27
N ASN A 430 -4.03 14.42 20.38
CA ASN A 430 -4.88 15.52 19.89
C ASN A 430 -4.97 16.74 20.83
N LYS A 431 -4.58 16.62 22.10
CA LYS A 431 -4.58 17.74 23.07
C LYS A 431 -3.23 18.38 23.34
N GLY A 432 -2.15 17.89 22.72
CA GLY A 432 -0.81 18.47 22.91
C GLY A 432 -0.34 18.43 24.37
N GLU A 433 -0.69 17.38 25.13
CA GLU A 433 -0.11 17.21 26.46
C GLU A 433 1.29 16.63 26.33
N GLU A 434 2.28 17.51 26.51
CA GLU A 434 3.68 17.15 26.75
C GLU A 434 3.74 16.10 27.86
N PHE A 435 4.18 14.88 27.52
CA PHE A 435 4.67 13.95 28.52
C PHE A 435 5.89 14.58 29.20
N ARG A 436 5.67 15.18 30.38
CA ARG A 436 6.74 15.44 31.33
C ARG A 436 7.12 14.11 31.97
N TYR A 437 8.39 13.75 31.81
CA TYR A 437 9.08 12.59 32.36
C TYR A 437 8.76 12.29 33.82
#